data_AF-A0A963LD10-F1
#
_entry.id   AF-A0A963LD10-F1
#
_cell.length_a   1.000
_cell.length_b   1.000
_cell.length_c   1.000
_cell.angle_alpha   90.00
_cell.angle_beta   90.00
_cell.angle_gamma   90.00
#
_symmetry.space_group_name_H-M   'P 1'
#
loop_
_entity.id
_entity.type
_entity.pdbx_description
1 polymer ?
#
loop_
_entity_poly.entity_id
_entity_poly.type
_entity_poly.pdbx_seq_one_letter_code
_entity_poly.pdbx_strand_id
1 'polypeptide(L)'
;MTVVGGRNIGDEYFGVGSGVVFADLDVVAVGPAVGEVSQQFDLYWNSASAYPAAGLLGASGTRGAAELQARFAAARTDPQSVAYLEAVRTTPVVRDLLARTLSFEWAGAQLVHDDPAKTLDTAKRVDVLLFPDLVRAIGQPQKSLDLVSPYFVPGEEGTAALAAMAGRGVAIRILTN
;
A
#
# COMPACT_ATOMS: atom_id res chain seq x y z
N MET A 1 7.15 -10.85 9.09
CA MET A 1 6.07 -10.69 8.11
C MET A 1 5.84 -9.21 7.94
N THR A 2 5.53 -8.77 6.72
CA THR A 2 5.11 -7.39 6.41
C THR A 2 3.83 -7.44 5.58
N VAL A 3 3.06 -6.36 5.63
CA VAL A 3 1.88 -6.14 4.78
C VAL A 3 2.11 -4.83 4.05
N VAL A 4 2.06 -4.84 2.72
CA VAL A 4 2.24 -3.67 1.87
C VAL A 4 1.10 -3.61 0.85
N GLY A 5 0.56 -2.43 0.59
CA GLY A 5 -0.57 -2.25 -0.31
C GLY A 5 -1.07 -0.81 -0.32
N GLY A 6 -2.14 -0.56 -1.08
CA GLY A 6 -2.73 0.78 -1.22
C GLY A 6 -3.80 1.12 -0.18
N ARG A 7 -4.25 0.11 0.60
CA ARG A 7 -5.41 0.25 1.49
C ARG A 7 -5.13 1.23 2.63
N ASN A 8 -6.00 2.23 2.78
CA ASN A 8 -5.94 3.20 3.88
C ASN A 8 -6.87 2.82 5.05
N ILE A 9 -6.68 3.50 6.18
CA ILE A 9 -7.59 3.39 7.34
C ILE A 9 -8.75 4.37 7.15
N GLY A 10 -9.87 3.89 6.61
CA GLY A 10 -11.11 4.65 6.40
C GLY A 10 -12.29 3.74 6.05
N ASP A 11 -13.51 4.15 6.39
CA ASP A 11 -14.72 3.32 6.29
C ASP A 11 -14.95 2.72 4.90
N GLU A 12 -14.62 3.47 3.84
CA GLU A 12 -14.74 3.09 2.43
C GLU A 12 -13.86 1.88 2.06
N TYR A 13 -12.74 1.70 2.74
CA TYR A 13 -11.83 0.57 2.54
C TYR A 13 -12.23 -0.67 3.36
N PHE A 14 -13.12 -0.54 4.33
CA PHE A 14 -13.57 -1.64 5.18
C PHE A 14 -15.02 -2.04 4.94
N GLY A 15 -15.67 -1.44 3.94
CA GLY A 15 -17.07 -1.71 3.61
C GLY A 15 -18.02 -1.28 4.72
N VAL A 16 -17.64 -0.26 5.49
CA VAL A 16 -18.45 0.28 6.59
C VAL A 16 -19.32 1.42 6.03
N GLY A 17 -20.61 1.39 6.35
CA GLY A 17 -21.59 2.37 5.86
C GLY A 17 -22.26 1.97 4.54
N SER A 18 -22.96 2.92 3.91
CA SER A 18 -23.71 2.72 2.66
C SER A 18 -23.08 3.42 1.45
N GLY A 19 -21.82 3.85 1.58
CA GLY A 19 -21.08 4.59 0.57
C GLY A 19 -20.41 3.69 -0.47
N VAL A 20 -19.60 4.31 -1.32
CA VAL A 20 -18.76 3.58 -2.30
C VAL A 20 -17.69 2.79 -1.55
N VAL A 21 -17.50 1.53 -1.94
CA VAL A 21 -16.44 0.68 -1.41
C VAL A 21 -15.22 0.78 -2.32
N PHE A 22 -14.05 1.05 -1.74
CA PHE A 22 -12.79 1.11 -2.47
C PHE A 22 -12.14 -0.27 -2.53
N ALA A 23 -11.92 -0.75 -3.76
CA ALA A 23 -11.17 -1.96 -4.01
C ALA A 23 -9.67 -1.65 -4.02
N ASP A 24 -8.91 -2.46 -3.30
CA ASP A 24 -7.46 -2.33 -3.19
C ASP A 24 -6.82 -3.72 -3.04
N LEU A 25 -5.52 -3.79 -3.28
CA LEU A 25 -4.73 -5.00 -3.18
C LEU A 25 -3.62 -4.81 -2.15
N ASP A 26 -3.53 -5.77 -1.24
CA ASP A 26 -2.48 -5.86 -0.23
C ASP A 26 -1.71 -7.17 -0.42
N VAL A 27 -0.40 -7.13 -0.22
CA VAL A 27 0.49 -8.29 -0.26
C VAL A 27 1.03 -8.56 1.13
N VAL A 28 0.86 -9.80 1.60
CA VAL A 28 1.51 -10.32 2.80
C VAL A 28 2.82 -10.99 2.39
N ALA A 29 3.95 -10.47 2.87
CA ALA A 29 5.27 -11.00 2.54
C ALA A 29 6.03 -11.49 3.77
N VAL A 30 6.85 -12.52 3.55
CA VAL A 30 7.78 -13.12 4.52
C VAL A 30 9.17 -13.25 3.89
N GLY A 31 10.20 -13.48 4.71
CA GLY A 31 11.58 -13.59 4.23
C GLY A 31 12.27 -12.23 4.04
N PRO A 32 13.26 -12.13 3.13
CA PRO A 32 14.13 -10.96 2.97
C PRO A 32 13.38 -9.63 2.74
N ALA A 33 12.26 -9.66 2.02
CA ALA A 33 11.43 -8.48 1.75
C ALA A 33 10.97 -7.75 3.02
N VAL A 34 10.85 -8.44 4.16
CA VAL A 34 10.51 -7.81 5.44
C VAL A 34 11.60 -6.83 5.87
N GLY A 35 12.87 -7.17 5.66
CA GLY A 35 14.01 -6.30 5.96
C GLY A 35 14.07 -5.09 5.05
N GLU A 36 13.82 -5.29 3.74
CA GLU A 36 13.75 -4.20 2.77
C GLU A 36 12.67 -3.19 3.13
N VAL A 37 11.45 -3.66 3.45
CA VAL A 37 10.34 -2.79 3.85
C VAL A 37 10.65 -2.06 5.16
N SER A 38 11.25 -2.74 6.13
CA SER A 38 11.65 -2.10 7.41
C SER A 38 12.68 -0.99 7.20
N GLN A 39 13.68 -1.22 6.35
CA GLN A 39 14.69 -0.20 6.03
C GLN A 39 14.06 1.02 5.35
N GLN A 40 13.08 0.79 4.46
CA GLN A 40 12.36 1.90 3.83
C GLN A 40 11.49 2.68 4.81
N PHE A 41 10.85 2.00 5.76
CA PHE A 41 10.17 2.68 6.85
C PHE A 41 11.13 3.59 7.62
N ASP A 42 12.29 3.08 8.02
CA ASP A 42 13.30 3.86 8.75
C ASP A 42 13.83 5.04 7.92
N LEU A 43 14.01 4.87 6.61
CA LEU A 43 14.44 5.94 5.70
C LEU A 43 13.44 7.10 5.69
N TYR A 44 12.14 6.80 5.56
CA TYR A 44 11.08 7.80 5.58
C TYR A 44 10.90 8.43 6.96
N TRP A 45 10.89 7.61 8.02
CA TRP A 45 10.67 8.05 9.40
C TRP A 45 11.75 9.02 9.89
N ASN A 46 12.98 8.84 9.43
CA ASN A 46 14.12 9.68 9.78
C ASN A 46 14.48 10.71 8.69
N SER A 47 13.63 10.90 7.68
CA SER A 47 13.89 11.85 6.59
C SER A 47 13.80 13.30 7.06
N ALA A 48 14.46 14.22 6.34
CA ALA A 48 14.37 15.66 6.61
C ALA A 48 12.94 16.24 6.42
N SER A 49 12.05 15.47 5.79
CA SER A 49 10.63 15.80 5.62
C SER A 49 9.76 15.29 6.79
N ALA A 50 10.32 14.53 7.74
CA ALA A 50 9.62 14.03 8.92
C ALA A 50 9.77 15.01 10.10
N TYR A 51 8.65 15.57 10.55
CA TYR A 51 8.62 16.51 11.66
C TYR A 51 7.89 15.94 12.87
N PRO A 52 8.37 16.18 14.10
CA PRO A 52 7.65 15.77 15.30
C PRO A 52 6.25 16.38 15.34
N ALA A 53 5.24 15.52 15.46
CA ALA A 53 3.85 15.95 15.52
C ALA A 53 3.61 16.96 16.66
N ALA A 54 4.29 16.82 17.81
CA ALA A 54 4.16 17.74 18.94
C ALA A 54 4.60 19.19 18.66
N GLY A 55 5.41 19.42 17.61
CA GLY A 55 5.78 20.77 17.19
C GLY A 55 4.76 21.42 16.24
N LEU A 56 3.88 20.61 15.64
CA LEU A 56 2.85 21.04 14.68
C LEU A 56 1.45 21.03 15.32
N LEU A 57 1.21 20.07 16.20
CA LEU A 57 0.01 19.89 16.97
C LEU A 57 0.17 20.61 18.31
N GLY A 58 -0.89 21.29 18.77
CA GLY A 58 -0.90 21.88 20.11
C GLY A 58 -0.74 20.83 21.22
N ALA A 59 -0.49 21.29 22.44
CA ALA A 59 -0.40 20.42 23.60
C ALA A 59 -1.68 19.56 23.73
N SER A 60 -1.50 18.25 23.82
CA SER A 60 -2.63 17.34 24.05
C SER A 60 -3.22 17.60 25.43
N GLY A 61 -4.53 17.88 25.49
CA GLY A 61 -5.24 18.00 26.75
C GLY A 61 -5.24 16.69 27.53
N THR A 62 -5.30 16.76 28.86
CA THR A 62 -5.27 15.58 29.75
C THR A 62 -6.46 14.63 29.60
N ARG A 63 -7.53 15.06 28.92
CA ARG A 63 -8.76 14.28 28.70
C ARG A 63 -8.75 13.44 27.43
N GLY A 64 -7.94 13.79 26.42
CA GLY A 64 -8.02 13.17 25.09
C GLY A 64 -7.75 11.65 25.12
N ALA A 65 -6.78 11.21 25.92
CA ALA A 65 -6.48 9.79 26.07
C ALA A 65 -7.62 9.00 26.73
N ALA A 66 -8.22 9.56 27.78
CA ALA A 66 -9.34 8.91 28.48
C ALA A 66 -10.59 8.85 27.60
N GLU A 67 -10.89 9.92 26.86
CA GLU A 67 -12.00 9.97 25.91
C GLU A 67 -11.79 8.97 24.75
N LEU A 68 -10.58 8.89 24.21
CA LEU A 68 -10.25 7.92 23.17
C LEU A 68 -10.41 6.48 23.69
N GLN A 69 -9.92 6.19 24.91
CA GLN A 69 -10.07 4.88 25.54
C GLN A 69 -11.54 4.52 25.75
N ALA A 70 -12.36 5.47 26.21
CA ALA A 70 -13.80 5.28 26.40
C ALA A 70 -14.50 5.00 25.06
N ARG A 71 -14.15 5.74 23.99
CA ARG A 71 -14.66 5.49 22.63
C ARG A 71 -14.29 4.10 22.11
N PHE A 72 -13.04 3.66 22.31
CA PHE A 72 -12.63 2.30 21.95
C PHE A 72 -13.36 1.22 22.74
N ALA A 73 -13.59 1.43 24.03
CA ALA A 73 -14.33 0.49 24.87
C ALA A 73 -15.79 0.37 24.39
N ALA A 74 -16.45 1.50 24.11
CA ALA A 74 -17.80 1.52 23.58
C ALA A 74 -17.90 0.83 22.20
N ALA A 75 -16.98 1.15 21.28
CA ALA A 75 -16.93 0.52 19.96
C ALA A 75 -16.71 -0.99 20.03
N ARG A 76 -15.92 -1.50 20.99
CA ARG A 76 -15.73 -2.94 21.16
C ARG A 76 -16.99 -3.71 21.56
N THR A 77 -17.93 -3.05 22.22
CA THR A 77 -19.20 -3.65 22.66
C THR A 77 -20.36 -3.35 21.71
N ASP A 78 -20.16 -2.49 20.73
CA ASP A 78 -21.16 -2.17 19.72
C ASP A 78 -21.52 -3.44 18.89
N PRO A 79 -22.81 -3.79 18.75
CA PRO A 79 -23.22 -5.00 18.04
C PRO A 79 -22.73 -5.09 16.59
N GLN A 80 -22.67 -3.96 15.86
CA GLN A 80 -22.19 -3.98 14.48
C GLN A 80 -20.68 -4.26 14.43
N SER A 81 -19.93 -3.63 15.33
CA SER A 81 -18.49 -3.85 15.48
C SER A 81 -18.17 -5.30 15.87
N VAL A 82 -18.95 -5.90 16.78
CA VAL A 82 -18.81 -7.32 17.16
C VAL A 82 -19.08 -8.23 15.97
N ALA A 83 -20.17 -8.00 15.23
CA ALA A 83 -20.50 -8.79 14.04
C ALA A 83 -19.42 -8.67 12.95
N TYR A 84 -18.90 -7.47 12.74
CA TYR A 84 -17.82 -7.22 11.79
C TYR A 84 -16.53 -7.96 12.17
N LEU A 85 -16.12 -7.87 13.45
CA LEU A 85 -14.92 -8.57 13.93
C LEU A 85 -15.06 -10.09 13.81
N GLU A 86 -16.25 -10.64 14.00
CA GLU A 86 -16.50 -12.08 13.81
C GLU A 86 -16.43 -12.49 12.33
N ALA A 87 -16.97 -11.66 11.42
CA ALA A 87 -16.82 -11.88 9.98
C ALA A 87 -15.34 -11.85 9.54
N VAL A 88 -14.56 -10.91 10.07
CA VAL A 88 -13.10 -10.84 9.81
C VAL A 88 -12.39 -12.08 10.35
N ARG A 89 -12.65 -12.49 11.59
CA ARG A 89 -12.02 -13.68 12.22
C ARG A 89 -12.29 -14.98 11.48
N THR A 90 -13.50 -15.12 10.93
CA THR A 90 -13.94 -16.33 10.22
C THR A 90 -13.51 -16.35 8.76
N THR A 91 -12.93 -15.25 8.25
CA THR A 91 -12.41 -15.19 6.88
C THR A 91 -11.23 -16.16 6.73
N PRO A 92 -11.17 -17.01 5.68
CA PRO A 92 -10.14 -18.03 5.52
C PRO A 92 -8.71 -17.52 5.67
N VAL A 93 -8.38 -16.38 5.03
CA VAL A 93 -7.02 -15.79 5.11
C VAL A 93 -6.63 -15.43 6.55
N VAL A 94 -7.55 -14.86 7.33
CA VAL A 94 -7.30 -14.46 8.72
C VAL A 94 -7.20 -15.69 9.61
N ARG A 95 -8.11 -16.65 9.45
CA ARG A 95 -8.08 -17.91 10.19
C ARG A 95 -6.76 -18.64 9.97
N ASP A 96 -6.35 -18.80 8.72
CA ASP A 96 -5.14 -19.55 8.36
C ASP A 96 -3.87 -18.79 8.79
N LEU A 97 -3.89 -17.45 8.75
CA LEU A 97 -2.83 -16.61 9.32
C LEU A 97 -2.70 -16.82 10.84
N LEU A 98 -3.81 -16.75 11.58
CA LEU A 98 -3.80 -16.93 13.05
C LEU A 98 -3.41 -18.36 13.45
N ALA A 99 -3.82 -19.36 12.66
CA ALA A 99 -3.42 -20.75 12.83
C ALA A 99 -1.97 -21.02 12.38
N ARG A 100 -1.29 -20.04 11.77
CA ARG A 100 0.05 -20.18 11.17
C ARG A 100 0.13 -21.26 10.09
N THR A 101 -0.97 -21.44 9.36
CA THR A 101 -1.11 -22.39 8.24
C THR A 101 -1.35 -21.70 6.91
N LEU A 102 -1.22 -20.36 6.86
CA LEU A 102 -1.34 -19.60 5.63
C LEU A 102 -0.34 -20.10 4.58
N SER A 103 -0.85 -20.53 3.43
CA SER A 103 -0.04 -20.96 2.30
C SER A 103 0.58 -19.75 1.61
N PHE A 104 1.89 -19.84 1.33
CA PHE A 104 2.62 -18.82 0.60
C PHE A 104 2.97 -19.30 -0.80
N GLU A 105 2.87 -18.40 -1.77
CA GLU A 105 3.52 -18.56 -3.06
C GLU A 105 4.96 -18.07 -2.94
N TRP A 106 5.92 -18.94 -3.26
CA TRP A 106 7.34 -18.60 -3.18
C TRP A 106 7.82 -18.05 -4.52
N ALA A 107 8.15 -16.76 -4.53
CA ALA A 107 8.67 -16.07 -5.70
C ALA A 107 9.79 -15.10 -5.32
N GLY A 108 10.59 -14.70 -6.30
CA GLY A 108 11.47 -13.55 -6.14
C GLY A 108 10.62 -12.29 -5.98
N ALA A 109 10.90 -11.51 -4.94
CA ALA A 109 10.26 -10.23 -4.68
C ALA A 109 11.34 -9.14 -4.67
N GLN A 110 10.99 -7.99 -5.23
CA GLN A 110 11.83 -6.80 -5.19
C GLN A 110 10.98 -5.64 -4.68
N LEU A 111 11.43 -4.98 -3.62
CA LEU A 111 10.83 -3.72 -3.21
C LEU A 111 11.28 -2.60 -4.16
N VAL A 112 10.32 -1.83 -4.66
CA VAL A 112 10.57 -0.60 -5.40
C VAL A 112 9.93 0.53 -4.61
N HIS A 113 10.66 1.61 -4.38
CA HIS A 113 10.21 2.77 -3.62
C HIS A 113 10.75 4.07 -4.21
N ASP A 114 10.19 5.20 -3.79
CA ASP A 114 10.83 6.51 -3.97
C ASP A 114 11.82 6.78 -2.82
N ASP A 115 12.83 7.61 -3.04
CA ASP A 115 13.63 8.17 -1.95
C ASP A 115 12.86 9.36 -1.33
N PRO A 116 12.70 9.46 0.00
CA PRO A 116 12.01 10.59 0.63
C PRO A 116 12.65 11.95 0.30
N ALA A 117 13.94 11.99 -0.08
CA ALA A 117 14.60 13.20 -0.55
C ALA A 117 13.99 13.76 -1.84
N LYS A 118 13.19 12.99 -2.59
CA LYS A 118 12.51 13.47 -3.81
C LYS A 118 11.69 14.74 -3.58
N THR A 119 11.14 14.93 -2.37
CA THR A 119 10.29 16.10 -2.06
C THR A 119 11.11 17.37 -1.81
N LEU A 120 12.41 17.22 -1.54
CA LEU A 120 13.35 18.31 -1.30
C LEU A 120 14.31 18.50 -2.48
N ASP A 121 14.28 17.60 -3.45
CA ASP A 121 15.18 17.63 -4.59
C ASP A 121 14.80 18.74 -5.57
N THR A 122 15.69 19.73 -5.70
CA THR A 122 15.56 20.83 -6.67
C THR A 122 16.35 20.57 -7.95
N ALA A 123 17.17 19.51 -7.97
CA ALA A 123 18.05 19.15 -9.06
C ALA A 123 17.38 18.24 -10.12
N LYS A 124 16.13 17.81 -9.90
CA LYS A 124 15.36 16.91 -10.77
C LYS A 124 16.09 15.58 -11.01
N ARG A 125 16.66 15.04 -9.93
CA ARG A 125 17.33 13.75 -9.92
C ARG A 125 16.35 12.62 -10.22
N VAL A 126 16.83 11.64 -10.96
CA VAL A 126 16.03 10.46 -11.37
C VAL A 126 16.28 9.26 -10.47
N ASP A 127 17.42 9.22 -9.78
CA ASP A 127 17.82 8.21 -8.79
C ASP A 127 16.96 8.22 -7.52
N VAL A 128 16.22 9.30 -7.27
CA VAL A 128 15.30 9.45 -6.13
C VAL A 128 13.86 9.04 -6.46
N LEU A 129 13.60 8.64 -7.70
CA LEU A 129 12.25 8.32 -8.19
C LEU A 129 12.05 6.81 -8.30
N LEU A 130 10.84 6.36 -7.94
CA LEU A 130 10.37 4.97 -8.09
C LEU A 130 10.38 4.49 -9.55
N PHE A 131 9.93 5.36 -10.45
CA PHE A 131 9.51 4.95 -11.79
C PHE A 131 10.62 4.29 -12.64
N PRO A 132 11.87 4.80 -12.68
CA PRO A 132 12.95 4.14 -13.39
C PRO A 132 13.23 2.69 -12.92
N ASP A 133 13.17 2.46 -11.61
CA ASP A 133 13.38 1.12 -11.06
C ASP A 133 12.16 0.21 -11.31
N LEU A 134 10.94 0.76 -11.30
CA LEU A 134 9.74 0.04 -11.71
C LEU A 134 9.83 -0.41 -13.17
N VAL A 135 10.26 0.47 -14.09
CA VAL A 135 10.48 0.12 -15.50
C VAL A 135 11.53 -0.98 -15.64
N ARG A 136 12.62 -0.90 -14.86
CA ARG A 136 13.65 -1.95 -14.84
C ARG A 136 13.09 -3.29 -14.36
N ALA A 137 12.23 -3.28 -13.34
CA ALA A 137 11.59 -4.48 -12.79
C ALA A 137 10.57 -5.09 -13.78
N ILE A 138 9.81 -4.28 -14.51
CA ILE A 138 8.90 -4.74 -15.59
C ILE A 138 9.70 -5.38 -16.73
N GLY A 139 10.87 -4.82 -17.05
CA GLY A 139 11.76 -5.35 -18.07
C GLY A 139 11.13 -5.31 -19.48
N GLN A 140 11.23 -6.42 -20.21
CA GLN A 140 10.69 -6.56 -21.57
C GLN A 140 9.72 -7.74 -21.64
N PRO A 141 8.44 -7.56 -21.27
CA PRO A 141 7.44 -8.62 -21.34
C PRO A 141 7.32 -9.18 -22.76
N GLN A 142 7.29 -10.51 -22.88
CA GLN A 142 7.21 -11.19 -24.19
C GLN A 142 5.81 -11.72 -24.51
N LYS A 143 4.94 -11.83 -23.50
CA LYS A 143 3.60 -12.43 -23.63
C LYS A 143 2.50 -11.48 -23.23
N SER A 144 2.58 -10.93 -22.02
CA SER A 144 1.55 -10.02 -21.50
C SER A 144 2.11 -9.01 -20.51
N LEU A 145 1.41 -7.88 -20.39
CA LEU A 145 1.58 -6.88 -19.34
C LEU A 145 0.20 -6.55 -18.78
N ASP A 146 0.04 -6.75 -17.47
CA ASP A 146 -1.19 -6.42 -16.75
C ASP A 146 -0.91 -5.25 -15.82
N LEU A 147 -1.69 -4.19 -15.97
CA LEU A 147 -1.57 -2.98 -15.16
C LEU A 147 -2.89 -2.72 -14.45
N VAL A 148 -2.82 -2.56 -13.14
CA VAL A 148 -3.93 -2.12 -12.31
C VAL A 148 -3.51 -0.80 -11.67
N SER A 149 -4.22 0.28 -11.96
CA SER A 149 -3.93 1.59 -11.38
C SER A 149 -5.22 2.41 -11.26
N PRO A 150 -5.49 3.05 -10.10
CA PRO A 150 -6.60 4.00 -9.99
C PRO A 150 -6.38 5.27 -10.82
N TYR A 151 -5.13 5.54 -11.20
CA TYR A 151 -4.74 6.70 -12.02
C TYR A 151 -3.84 6.25 -13.15
N PHE A 152 -4.43 5.92 -14.29
CA PHE A 152 -3.68 5.58 -15.49
C PHE A 152 -3.40 6.82 -16.34
N VAL A 153 -2.24 7.45 -16.11
CA VAL A 153 -1.79 8.66 -16.82
C VAL A 153 -0.39 8.42 -17.42
N PRO A 154 -0.28 7.66 -18.53
CA PRO A 154 1.01 7.23 -19.09
C PRO A 154 1.81 8.34 -19.78
N GLY A 155 1.19 9.49 -20.09
CA GLY A 155 1.79 10.52 -20.94
C GLY A 155 2.07 10.03 -22.36
N GLU A 156 2.69 10.88 -23.18
CA GLU A 156 2.98 10.55 -24.59
C GLU A 156 3.99 9.40 -24.70
N GLU A 157 5.09 9.47 -23.94
CA GLU A 157 6.16 8.46 -23.96
C GLU A 157 5.67 7.08 -23.48
N GLY A 158 4.93 7.03 -22.36
CA GLY A 158 4.37 5.78 -21.85
C GLY A 158 3.32 5.19 -22.79
N THR A 159 2.50 6.02 -23.43
CA THR A 159 1.53 5.57 -24.43
C THR A 159 2.24 4.98 -25.64
N ALA A 160 3.28 5.65 -26.15
CA ALA A 160 4.08 5.14 -27.26
C ALA A 160 4.79 3.81 -26.91
N ALA A 161 5.31 3.68 -25.68
CA ALA A 161 5.94 2.45 -25.21
C ALA A 161 4.95 1.28 -25.12
N LEU A 162 3.75 1.50 -24.59
CA LEU A 162 2.67 0.52 -24.55
C LEU A 162 2.22 0.13 -25.96
N ALA A 163 2.00 1.10 -26.85
CA ALA A 163 1.64 0.83 -28.25
C ALA A 163 2.72 0.01 -28.99
N ALA A 164 4.01 0.34 -28.77
CA ALA A 164 5.12 -0.41 -29.34
C ALA A 164 5.20 -1.84 -28.79
N MET A 165 4.88 -2.06 -27.51
CA MET A 165 4.78 -3.41 -26.93
C MET A 165 3.65 -4.21 -27.56
N ALA A 166 2.46 -3.62 -27.69
CA ALA A 166 1.32 -4.25 -28.35
C ALA A 166 1.63 -4.59 -29.83
N GLY A 167 2.31 -3.69 -30.54
CA GLY A 167 2.76 -3.92 -31.92
C GLY A 167 3.75 -5.08 -32.09
N ARG A 168 4.44 -5.50 -31.02
CA ARG A 168 5.27 -6.72 -30.98
C ARG A 168 4.50 -7.99 -30.60
N GLY A 169 3.19 -7.91 -30.40
CA GLY A 169 2.34 -9.04 -30.04
C GLY A 169 2.19 -9.29 -28.53
N VAL A 170 2.64 -8.37 -27.68
CA VAL A 170 2.43 -8.46 -26.22
C VAL A 170 0.98 -8.10 -25.90
N ALA A 171 0.27 -8.97 -25.18
CA ALA A 171 -1.09 -8.70 -24.72
C ALA A 171 -1.07 -7.70 -23.55
N ILE A 172 -1.63 -6.51 -23.75
CA ILE A 172 -1.68 -5.47 -22.72
C ILE A 172 -3.10 -5.39 -22.15
N ARG A 173 -3.23 -5.54 -20.83
CA ARG A 173 -4.50 -5.39 -20.10
C ARG A 173 -4.33 -4.30 -19.06
N ILE A 174 -5.25 -3.34 -19.06
CA ILE A 174 -5.22 -2.21 -18.15
C ILE A 174 -6.56 -2.14 -17.43
N LEU A 175 -6.52 -2.17 -16.11
CA LEU A 175 -7.67 -1.94 -15.24
C LEU A 175 -7.48 -0.61 -14.51
N THR A 176 -8.37 0.33 -14.81
CA THR A 176 -8.47 1.65 -14.18
C THR A 176 -9.93 1.90 -13.78
N ASN A 177 -10.17 2.95 -12.99
CA ASN A 177 -11.50 3.39 -12.57
C ASN A 177 -12.43 3.81 -13.73
#